data_AF-A0A7J7P8Y1-F1
#
_entry.id   AF-A0A7J7P8Y1-F1
#
_cell.length_a   1.000
_cell.length_b   1.000
_cell.length_c   1.000
_cell.angle_alpha   90.00
_cell.angle_beta   90.00
_cell.angle_gamma   90.00
#
_symmetry.space_group_name_H-M   'P 1'
#
loop_
_entity.id
_entity.type
_entity.pdbx_description
1 polymer ?
#
loop_
_entity_poly.entity_id
_entity_poly.type
_entity_poly.pdbx_seq_one_letter_code
_entity_poly.pdbx_strand_id
1 'polypeptide(L)'
;MVNQLGAKMWSTIAQALPGRIGKQCRERWHNHLNPGINKQAWTQDKELALIQDHQIYGNKWVELTKFMPGRTDNAIKTHWNNSVKKKLGSYL
;
A
#
# COMPACT_ATOMS: atom_id res chain seq x y z
N MET A 1 1.10 -11.45 -18.26
CA MET A 1 2.41 -10.76 -18.32
C MET A 1 3.24 -10.84 -17.04
N VAL A 2 2.83 -10.28 -15.88
CA VAL A 2 3.67 -10.40 -14.66
C VAL A 2 3.82 -11.85 -14.19
N ASN A 3 2.77 -12.67 -14.31
CA ASN A 3 2.83 -14.12 -14.01
C ASN A 3 3.72 -14.91 -15.00
N GLN A 4 4.10 -14.32 -16.15
CA GLN A 4 4.92 -14.97 -17.19
C GLN A 4 6.35 -14.44 -17.23
N LEU A 5 6.56 -13.14 -16.96
CA LEU A 5 7.87 -12.45 -17.04
C LEU A 5 8.46 -12.13 -15.66
N GLY A 6 7.70 -12.35 -14.59
CA GLY A 6 8.06 -11.99 -13.22
C GLY A 6 7.96 -10.48 -12.92
N ALA A 7 7.88 -10.15 -11.64
CA ALA A 7 7.80 -8.77 -11.12
C ALA A 7 9.15 -8.03 -11.15
N LYS A 8 9.96 -8.26 -12.18
CA LYS A 8 11.32 -7.70 -12.36
C LYS A 8 11.50 -7.05 -13.75
N MET A 9 10.78 -7.53 -14.77
CA MET A 9 10.94 -7.10 -16.16
C MET A 9 9.97 -5.96 -16.54
N TRP A 10 9.93 -4.90 -15.75
CA TRP A 10 8.95 -3.80 -15.91
C TRP A 10 9.09 -3.04 -17.23
N SER A 11 10.32 -2.86 -17.73
CA SER A 11 10.57 -2.22 -19.02
C SER A 11 9.98 -3.03 -20.17
N THR A 12 10.14 -4.36 -20.16
CA THR A 12 9.54 -5.27 -21.15
C THR A 12 8.02 -5.30 -21.03
N ILE A 13 7.49 -5.31 -19.81
CA ILE A 13 6.03 -5.24 -19.58
C ILE A 13 5.45 -3.93 -20.15
N ALA A 14 6.16 -2.81 -19.98
CA ALA A 14 5.74 -1.52 -20.50
C ALA A 14 5.76 -1.45 -22.04
N GLN A 15 6.68 -2.16 -22.71
CA GLN A 15 6.72 -2.22 -24.19
C GLN A 15 5.43 -2.80 -24.80
N ALA A 16 4.73 -3.69 -24.08
CA ALA A 16 3.44 -4.22 -24.51
C ALA A 16 2.24 -3.35 -24.10
N LEU A 17 2.46 -2.23 -23.41
CA LEU A 17 1.42 -1.32 -22.94
C LEU A 17 1.65 0.08 -23.51
N PRO A 18 1.09 0.40 -24.68
CA PRO A 18 1.24 1.70 -25.31
C PRO A 18 0.94 2.85 -24.35
N GLY A 19 1.83 3.85 -24.30
CA GLY A 19 1.68 5.02 -23.43
C GLY A 19 1.98 4.78 -21.93
N ARG A 20 2.51 3.61 -21.56
CA ARG A 20 2.96 3.32 -20.18
C ARG A 20 4.46 3.12 -20.11
N ILE A 21 5.06 3.55 -18.99
CA ILE A 21 6.48 3.31 -18.69
C ILE A 21 6.64 2.28 -17.56
N GLY A 22 7.81 1.63 -17.50
CA GLY A 22 8.09 0.56 -16.54
C GLY A 22 7.83 0.96 -15.08
N LYS A 23 8.13 2.21 -14.71
CA LYS A 23 7.82 2.76 -13.38
C LYS A 23 6.32 2.67 -13.04
N GLN A 24 5.45 3.07 -13.97
CA GLN A 24 4.00 3.03 -13.79
C GLN A 24 3.49 1.59 -13.67
N CYS A 25 4.03 0.68 -14.49
CA CYS A 25 3.68 -0.75 -14.43
C CYS A 25 4.07 -1.35 -13.07
N ARG A 26 5.28 -1.05 -12.60
CA ARG A 26 5.76 -1.46 -11.28
C ARG A 26 4.86 -0.94 -10.16
N GLU A 27 4.62 0.38 -10.13
CA GLU A 27 3.77 1.01 -9.11
C GLU A 27 2.36 0.40 -9.10
N ARG A 28 1.75 0.20 -10.26
CA ARG A 28 0.42 -0.43 -10.37
C ARG A 28 0.43 -1.84 -9.80
N TRP A 29 1.46 -2.64 -10.10
CA TRP A 29 1.56 -3.99 -9.57
C TRP A 29 1.73 -4.00 -8.06
N HIS A 30 2.72 -3.28 -7.54
CA HIS A 30 3.03 -3.24 -6.11
C HIS A 30 1.88 -2.69 -5.27
N ASN A 31 1.08 -1.76 -5.79
CA ASN A 31 0.00 -1.12 -5.04
C ASN A 31 -1.38 -1.77 -5.21
N HIS A 32 -1.61 -2.53 -6.29
CA HIS A 32 -2.97 -3.01 -6.60
C HIS A 32 -3.08 -4.44 -7.15
N LEU A 33 -2.08 -4.93 -7.89
CA LEU A 33 -2.20 -6.21 -8.61
C LEU A 33 -1.44 -7.36 -7.95
N ASN A 34 -0.49 -7.09 -7.04
CA ASN A 34 0.18 -8.13 -6.28
C ASN A 34 -0.85 -8.95 -5.47
N PRO A 35 -0.93 -10.29 -5.67
CA PRO A 35 -1.86 -11.15 -4.94
C PRO A 35 -1.71 -11.11 -3.43
N GLY A 36 -0.52 -10.76 -2.92
CA GLY A 36 -0.27 -10.60 -1.49
C GLY A 36 -0.90 -9.34 -0.87
N ILE A 37 -1.56 -8.48 -1.66
CA ILE A 37 -2.22 -7.28 -1.15
C ILE A 37 -3.57 -7.63 -0.55
N ASN A 38 -3.74 -7.28 0.72
CA ASN A 38 -5.00 -7.32 1.42
C ASN A 38 -5.90 -6.15 0.97
N LYS A 39 -7.02 -6.51 0.32
CA LYS A 39 -8.04 -5.57 -0.19
C LYS A 39 -9.26 -5.44 0.71
N GLN A 40 -9.28 -6.11 1.87
CA GLN A 40 -10.36 -6.02 2.83
C GLN A 40 -10.51 -4.59 3.35
N ALA A 41 -11.69 -4.26 3.87
CA ALA A 41 -11.93 -2.97 4.50
C ALA A 41 -11.00 -2.76 5.71
N TRP A 42 -10.76 -1.51 6.08
CA TRP A 42 -10.08 -1.18 7.32
C TRP A 42 -11.06 -1.35 8.47
N THR A 43 -10.70 -2.20 9.42
CA THR A 43 -11.47 -2.38 10.66
C THR A 43 -10.98 -1.41 11.72
N GLN A 44 -11.83 -1.15 12.71
CA GLN A 44 -11.48 -0.28 13.84
C GLN A 44 -10.21 -0.76 14.56
N ASP A 45 -10.06 -2.06 14.78
CA ASP A 45 -8.85 -2.65 15.41
C ASP A 45 -7.58 -2.36 14.62
N LYS A 46 -7.66 -2.40 13.27
CA LYS A 46 -6.53 -2.07 12.41
C LYS A 46 -6.24 -0.57 12.38
N GLU A 47 -7.26 0.27 12.52
CA GLU A 47 -7.07 1.71 12.67
C GLU A 47 -6.45 2.05 14.03
N LEU A 48 -6.84 1.38 15.11
CA LEU A 48 -6.22 1.53 16.43
C LEU A 48 -4.75 1.12 16.41
N ALA A 49 -4.41 -0.04 15.83
CA ALA A 49 -3.03 -0.44 15.64
C ALA A 49 -2.24 0.57 14.80
N LEU A 50 -2.86 1.12 13.74
CA LEU A 50 -2.24 2.16 12.92
C LEU A 50 -1.93 3.42 13.72
N ILE A 51 -2.84 3.85 14.59
CA ILE A 51 -2.63 5.02 15.45
C ILE A 51 -1.45 4.78 16.39
N GLN A 52 -1.41 3.62 17.04
CA GLN A 52 -0.34 3.24 17.98
C GLN A 52 1.03 3.18 17.28
N ASP A 53 1.12 2.49 16.14
CA ASP A 53 2.38 2.38 15.41
C ASP A 53 2.80 3.74 14.83
N HIS A 54 1.85 4.56 14.36
CA HIS A 54 2.15 5.90 13.86
C HIS A 54 2.68 6.84 14.96
N GLN A 55 2.22 6.71 16.21
CA GLN A 55 2.79 7.45 17.33
C GLN A 55 4.27 7.14 17.56
N ILE A 56 4.70 5.90 17.31
CA ILE A 56 6.10 5.46 17.51
C ILE A 56 6.97 5.78 16.30
N TYR A 57 6.49 5.46 15.09
CA TYR A 57 7.31 5.50 13.86
C TYR A 57 7.04 6.73 12.98
N GLY A 58 5.94 7.45 13.20
CA GLY A 58 5.49 8.56 12.38
C GLY A 58 5.19 8.15 10.93
N ASN A 59 5.55 9.02 9.98
CA ASN A 59 5.29 8.82 8.54
C ASN A 59 6.23 7.80 7.87
N LYS A 60 6.84 6.88 8.62
CA LYS A 60 7.66 5.79 8.09
C LYS A 60 6.75 4.68 7.53
N TRP A 61 6.01 4.97 6.47
CA TRP A 61 4.96 4.09 5.92
C TRP A 61 5.45 2.68 5.59
N VAL A 62 6.67 2.56 5.06
CA VAL A 62 7.30 1.26 4.79
C VAL A 62 7.53 0.48 6.09
N GLU A 63 7.95 1.14 7.16
CA GLU A 63 8.11 0.51 8.48
C GLU A 63 6.76 0.00 9.00
N LEU A 64 5.71 0.81 8.85
CA LEU A 64 4.35 0.44 9.27
C LEU A 64 3.81 -0.81 8.53
N THR A 65 4.30 -1.12 7.33
CA THR A 65 3.88 -2.35 6.62
C THR A 65 4.29 -3.62 7.36
N LYS A 66 5.34 -3.57 8.20
CA LYS A 66 5.80 -4.73 8.98
C LYS A 66 4.77 -5.17 10.02
N PHE A 67 3.95 -4.25 10.51
CA PHE A 67 2.90 -4.52 11.51
C PHE A 67 1.53 -4.77 10.87
N MET A 68 1.39 -4.54 9.55
CA MET A 68 0.14 -4.65 8.80
C MET A 68 0.29 -5.59 7.61
N PRO A 69 0.29 -6.92 7.85
CA PRO A 69 0.51 -7.90 6.79
C PRO A 69 -0.49 -7.71 5.65
N GLY A 70 0.05 -7.62 4.43
CA GLY A 70 -0.71 -7.42 3.20
C GLY A 70 -1.17 -5.98 2.94
N ARG A 71 -0.92 -5.02 3.82
CA ARG A 71 -1.12 -3.59 3.51
C ARG A 71 0.15 -3.00 2.91
N THR A 72 0.01 -2.29 1.80
CA THR A 72 1.12 -1.56 1.18
C THR A 72 1.34 -0.23 1.90
N ASP A 73 2.55 0.30 1.82
CA ASP A 73 2.90 1.61 2.37
C ASP A 73 1.97 2.70 1.81
N ASN A 74 1.61 2.60 0.52
CA ASN A 74 0.66 3.51 -0.11
C ASN A 74 -0.75 3.37 0.46
N ALA A 75 -1.23 2.14 0.71
CA ALA A 75 -2.53 1.91 1.33
C ALA A 75 -2.60 2.50 2.74
N ILE A 76 -1.55 2.30 3.55
CA ILE A 76 -1.44 2.84 4.90
C ILE A 76 -1.46 4.37 4.88
N LYS A 77 -0.58 4.98 4.08
CA LYS A 77 -0.48 6.44 3.92
C LYS A 77 -1.82 7.06 3.48
N THR A 78 -2.47 6.45 2.48
CA THR A 78 -3.76 6.93 1.96
C THR A 78 -4.86 6.84 3.02
N HIS A 79 -4.95 5.70 3.72
CA HIS A 79 -5.96 5.52 4.76
C HIS A 79 -5.76 6.47 5.95
N TRP A 80 -4.51 6.68 6.36
CA TRP A 80 -4.15 7.65 7.38
C TRP A 80 -4.64 9.05 7.03
N ASN A 81 -4.28 9.56 5.85
CA ASN A 81 -4.59 10.93 5.45
C ASN A 81 -6.09 11.17 5.20
N ASN A 82 -6.79 10.16 4.69
CA ASN A 82 -8.19 10.32 4.28
C ASN A 82 -9.21 9.98 5.37
N SER A 83 -8.89 9.04 6.27
CA SER A 83 -9.79 8.55 7.33
C SER A 83 -9.22 8.83 8.72
N VAL A 84 -8.15 8.12 9.11
CA VAL A 84 -7.72 8.02 10.51
C VAL A 84 -7.35 9.38 11.11
N LYS A 85 -6.56 10.19 10.40
CA LYS A 85 -6.14 11.52 10.88
C LYS A 85 -7.33 12.43 11.23
N LYS A 86 -8.44 12.32 10.49
CA LYS A 86 -9.65 13.13 10.71
C LYS A 86 -10.49 12.61 11.88
N LYS A 87 -10.38 11.32 12.17
CA LYS A 87 -11.13 10.62 13.21
C LYS A 87 -10.36 10.45 14.52
N LEU A 88 -9.14 10.99 14.65
CA LEU A 88 -8.32 10.79 15.86
C LEU A 88 -9.06 11.11 17.16
N GLY A 89 -9.88 12.17 17.17
CA GLY A 89 -10.67 12.55 18.34
C GLY A 89 -11.84 11.61 18.69
N SER A 90 -12.20 10.65 17.83
CA SER A 90 -13.22 9.64 18.14
C SER A 90 -12.63 8.31 18.64
N TYR A 91 -11.30 8.17 18.67
CA TYR A 91 -10.61 7.01 19.26
C TYR A 91 -10.00 7.30 20.63
N LEU A 92 -10.08 8.56 21.08
CA LEU A 92 -9.72 9.03 22.42
C LEU A 92 -11.00 9.16 23.26
#